data_AF-A0A7Y2JP48-F1
#
_entry.id   AF-A0A7Y2JP48-F1
#
_cell.length_a   1.000
_cell.length_b   1.000
_cell.length_c   1.000
_cell.angle_alpha   90.00
_cell.angle_beta   90.00
_cell.angle_gamma   90.00
#
_symmetry.space_group_name_H-M   'P 1'
#
loop_
_entity.id
_entity.type
_entity.pdbx_description
1 polymer ?
#
loop_
_entity_poly.entity_id
_entity_poly.type
_entity_poly.pdbx_seq_one_letter_code
_entity_poly.pdbx_strand_id
1 'polypeptide(L)'
;MQRILQELFQMFYPLSDREQRRWAAMLSLPEEEYVSALEREAHTRGLEQRAVDGAVAWVDGEGRQLMLLFRVPNPGNLDAVRAVYDTIAANEAPLAYTFLQQIPDGEDTWDIFHMSKLTYLAHCNRVSGPGAECES
;
A
#
# COMPACT_ATOMS: atom_id res chain seq x y z
N MET A 1 -10.80 -16.05 8.73
CA MET A 1 -9.39 -15.59 8.77
C MET A 1 -8.58 -16.01 7.55
N GLN A 2 -8.40 -17.30 7.23
CA GLN A 2 -7.56 -17.71 6.09
C GLN A 2 -8.03 -17.15 4.73
N ARG A 3 -9.35 -17.10 4.50
CA ARG A 3 -9.94 -16.52 3.29
C ARG A 3 -9.67 -15.01 3.14
N ILE A 4 -9.88 -14.21 4.19
CA ILE A 4 -9.64 -12.76 4.11
C ILE A 4 -8.16 -12.45 3.91
N LEU A 5 -7.25 -13.19 4.58
CA LEU A 5 -5.81 -13.04 4.35
C LEU A 5 -5.41 -13.38 2.91
N GLN A 6 -6.03 -14.40 2.32
CA GLN A 6 -5.79 -14.73 0.92
C GLN A 6 -6.32 -13.64 -0.03
N GLU A 7 -7.52 -13.10 0.24
CA GLU A 7 -8.08 -11.98 -0.52
C GLU A 7 -7.19 -10.73 -0.43
N LEU A 8 -6.68 -10.41 0.76
CA LEU A 8 -5.74 -9.30 0.98
C LEU A 8 -4.40 -9.55 0.28
N PHE A 9 -3.87 -10.77 0.34
CA PHE A 9 -2.64 -11.14 -0.36
C PHE A 9 -2.76 -10.98 -1.89
N GLN A 10 -3.94 -11.29 -2.44
CA GLN A 10 -4.22 -11.19 -3.88
C GLN A 10 -4.61 -9.78 -4.32
N MET A 11 -4.79 -8.83 -3.40
CA MET A 11 -5.29 -7.48 -3.68
C MET A 11 -4.50 -6.74 -4.76
N PHE A 12 -3.21 -7.03 -4.86
CA PHE A 12 -2.29 -6.40 -5.80
C PHE A 12 -1.65 -7.41 -6.76
N TYR A 13 -2.28 -8.55 -7.06
CA TYR A 13 -1.69 -9.59 -7.91
C TYR A 13 -2.69 -10.28 -8.87
N PRO A 14 -2.47 -10.17 -10.19
CA PRO A 14 -2.20 -8.95 -10.94
C PRO A 14 -3.46 -8.05 -11.02
N LEU A 15 -3.27 -6.74 -11.11
CA LEU A 15 -4.39 -5.78 -11.20
C LEU A 15 -4.91 -5.67 -12.64
N SER A 16 -6.23 -5.65 -12.80
CA SER A 16 -6.86 -5.23 -14.06
C SER A 16 -6.65 -3.73 -14.33
N ASP A 17 -6.75 -3.29 -15.59
CA ASP A 17 -6.59 -1.87 -15.97
C ASP A 17 -7.52 -0.92 -15.20
N ARG A 18 -8.71 -1.41 -14.83
CA ARG A 18 -9.66 -0.64 -14.00
C ARG A 18 -9.12 -0.47 -12.58
N GLU A 19 -8.57 -1.52 -12.00
CA GLU A 19 -8.02 -1.49 -10.65
C GLU A 19 -6.73 -0.68 -10.59
N GLN A 20 -5.85 -0.81 -11.61
CA GLN A 20 -4.64 0.01 -11.73
C GLN A 20 -5.00 1.50 -11.71
N ARG A 21 -5.95 1.94 -12.54
CA ARG A 21 -6.41 3.34 -12.56
C ARG A 21 -7.02 3.79 -11.24
N ARG A 22 -7.81 2.93 -10.58
CA ARG A 22 -8.39 3.24 -9.27
C ARG A 22 -7.31 3.45 -8.20
N TRP A 23 -6.32 2.56 -8.17
CA TRP A 23 -5.22 2.63 -7.20
C TRP A 23 -4.30 3.81 -7.48
N ALA A 24 -3.94 4.07 -8.74
CA ALA A 24 -3.17 5.26 -9.10
C ALA A 24 -3.87 6.54 -8.64
N ALA A 25 -5.16 6.70 -8.96
CA ALA A 25 -5.93 7.86 -8.54
C ALA A 25 -6.00 8.02 -7.01
N MET A 26 -6.12 6.91 -6.27
CA MET A 26 -6.11 6.93 -4.81
C MET A 26 -4.75 7.33 -4.23
N LEU A 27 -3.66 6.82 -4.79
CA LEU A 27 -2.30 7.07 -4.29
C LEU A 27 -1.86 8.52 -4.51
N SER A 28 -2.33 9.16 -5.57
CA SER A 28 -2.09 10.59 -5.86
C SER A 28 -2.95 11.56 -5.01
N LEU A 29 -3.86 11.07 -4.16
CA LEU A 29 -4.66 11.94 -3.28
C LEU A 29 -3.79 12.62 -2.20
N PRO A 30 -4.20 13.79 -1.70
CA PRO A 30 -3.65 14.35 -0.45
C PRO A 30 -3.74 13.35 0.71
N GLU A 31 -2.82 13.42 1.68
CA GLU A 31 -2.73 12.46 2.80
C GLU A 31 -4.06 12.16 3.50
N GLU A 32 -4.80 13.20 3.90
CA GLU A 32 -6.08 13.03 4.60
C GLU A 32 -7.12 12.29 3.74
N GLU A 33 -7.18 12.62 2.45
CA GLU A 33 -8.10 12.01 1.49
C GLU A 33 -7.69 10.56 1.16
N TYR A 34 -6.38 10.30 1.04
CA TYR A 34 -5.81 8.97 0.85
C TYR A 34 -6.14 8.05 2.03
N VAL A 35 -5.89 8.50 3.26
CA VAL A 35 -6.18 7.74 4.49
C VAL A 35 -7.69 7.46 4.59
N SER A 36 -8.52 8.44 4.26
CA SER A 36 -9.99 8.28 4.22
C SER A 36 -10.45 7.30 3.13
N ALA A 37 -9.76 7.27 1.98
CA ALA A 37 -10.06 6.34 0.89
C ALA A 37 -9.69 4.90 1.27
N LEU A 38 -8.54 4.69 1.91
CA LEU A 38 -8.16 3.39 2.46
C LEU A 38 -9.14 2.91 3.52
N GLU A 39 -9.67 3.79 4.37
CA GLU A 39 -10.63 3.42 5.40
C GLU A 39 -11.93 2.89 4.77
N ARG A 40 -12.41 3.53 3.71
CA ARG A 40 -13.56 3.04 2.94
C ARG A 40 -13.27 1.67 2.32
N GLU A 41 -12.08 1.46 1.77
CA GLU A 41 -11.69 0.15 1.22
C GLU A 41 -11.62 -0.94 2.32
N ALA A 42 -11.12 -0.62 3.51
CA ALA A 42 -11.14 -1.53 4.66
C ALA A 42 -12.58 -1.90 5.04
N HIS A 43 -13.46 -0.90 5.14
CA HIS A 43 -14.85 -1.09 5.54
C HIS A 43 -15.64 -1.95 4.55
N THR A 44 -15.40 -1.82 3.24
CA THR A 44 -16.04 -2.72 2.23
C THR A 44 -15.66 -4.19 2.41
N ARG A 45 -14.58 -4.48 3.13
CA ARG A 45 -14.10 -5.83 3.47
C ARG A 45 -14.45 -6.25 4.90
N GLY A 46 -15.21 -5.43 5.62
CA GLY A 46 -15.55 -5.67 7.03
C GLY A 46 -14.34 -5.54 7.97
N LEU A 47 -13.36 -4.73 7.60
CA LEU A 47 -12.16 -4.44 8.39
C LEU A 47 -12.23 -3.00 8.94
N GLU A 48 -11.56 -2.78 10.07
CA GLU A 48 -11.32 -1.44 10.60
C GLU A 48 -9.93 -0.95 10.20
N GLN A 49 -9.76 0.37 10.17
CA GLN A 49 -8.48 1.01 9.93
C GLN A 49 -7.90 1.59 11.22
N ARG A 50 -6.58 1.46 11.42
CA ARG A 50 -5.83 2.09 12.51
C ARG A 50 -4.54 2.72 11.99
N ALA A 51 -4.12 3.84 12.57
CA ALA A 51 -2.80 4.39 12.31
C ALA A 51 -1.74 3.62 13.12
N VAL A 52 -0.62 3.28 12.48
CA VAL A 52 0.53 2.58 13.11
C VAL A 52 1.82 3.16 12.54
N ASP A 53 2.52 3.98 13.30
CA ASP A 53 3.90 4.48 13.03
C ASP A 53 4.27 4.62 11.54
N GLY A 54 3.68 5.62 10.88
CA GLY A 54 3.94 5.92 9.46
C GLY A 54 3.22 4.99 8.47
N ALA A 55 2.35 4.13 8.95
CA ALA A 55 1.54 3.20 8.18
C ALA A 55 0.06 3.27 8.56
N VAL A 56 -0.74 2.69 7.69
CA VAL A 56 -2.12 2.33 7.96
C VAL A 56 -2.19 0.83 8.19
N ALA A 57 -2.81 0.39 9.28
CA ALA A 57 -3.09 -1.00 9.57
C ALA A 57 -4.57 -1.32 9.33
N TRP A 58 -4.84 -2.43 8.66
CA TRP A 58 -6.18 -3.00 8.59
C TRP A 58 -6.32 -4.13 9.59
N VAL A 59 -7.38 -4.07 10.40
CA VAL A 59 -7.62 -5.01 11.50
C VAL A 59 -8.96 -5.71 11.34
N ASP A 60 -9.05 -6.94 11.82
CA ASP A 60 -10.33 -7.66 11.90
C ASP A 60 -11.16 -7.25 13.13
N GLY A 61 -12.37 -7.80 13.24
CA GLY A 61 -13.28 -7.53 14.38
C GLY A 61 -12.80 -8.04 15.74
N GLU A 62 -11.70 -8.81 15.80
CA GLU A 62 -11.01 -9.19 17.04
C GLU A 62 -9.86 -8.23 17.37
N GLY A 63 -9.61 -7.22 16.52
CA GLY A 63 -8.54 -6.26 16.66
C GLY A 63 -7.17 -6.77 16.19
N ARG A 64 -7.11 -7.93 15.51
CA ARG A 64 -5.85 -8.46 14.98
C ARG A 64 -5.46 -7.71 13.72
N GLN A 65 -4.20 -7.28 13.64
CA GLN A 65 -3.65 -6.66 12.44
C GLN A 65 -3.43 -7.71 11.35
N LEU A 66 -4.08 -7.51 10.20
CA LEU A 66 -3.99 -8.41 9.06
C LEU A 66 -3.03 -7.88 7.99
N MET A 67 -2.91 -6.56 7.88
CA MET A 67 -2.11 -5.93 6.84
C MET A 67 -1.62 -4.54 7.28
N LEU A 68 -0.40 -4.20 6.90
CA LEU A 68 0.13 -2.84 6.93
C LEU A 68 0.22 -2.27 5.52
N LEU A 69 -0.11 -0.99 5.37
CA LEU A 69 -0.04 -0.24 4.13
C LEU A 69 0.82 1.00 4.36
N PHE A 70 1.89 1.14 3.59
CA PHE A 70 2.82 2.27 3.64
C PHE A 70 2.73 3.06 2.35
N ARG A 71 2.82 4.40 2.46
CA ARG A 71 2.93 5.29 1.31
C ARG A 71 4.22 6.11 1.41
N VAL A 72 5.08 5.98 0.42
CA VAL A 72 6.38 6.67 0.36
C VAL A 72 6.41 7.55 -0.90
N PRO A 73 6.02 8.83 -0.80
CA PRO A 73 6.02 9.75 -1.95
C PRO A 73 7.43 10.16 -2.39
N ASN A 74 8.40 10.19 -1.48
CA ASN A 74 9.77 10.53 -1.82
C ASN A 74 10.71 9.34 -1.55
N PRO A 75 11.05 8.51 -2.54
CA PRO A 75 12.06 7.44 -2.38
C PRO A 75 13.44 7.96 -1.96
N GLY A 76 13.76 9.23 -2.21
CA GLY A 76 15.00 9.86 -1.75
C GLY A 76 15.03 10.13 -0.25
N ASN A 77 13.88 10.09 0.43
CA ASN A 77 13.82 10.16 1.89
C ASN A 77 14.15 8.78 2.50
N LEU A 78 15.44 8.50 2.65
CA LEU A 78 15.93 7.23 3.16
C LEU A 78 15.47 6.93 4.60
N ASP A 79 15.22 7.95 5.41
CA ASP A 79 14.69 7.77 6.76
C ASP A 79 13.26 7.24 6.73
N ALA A 80 12.41 7.75 5.82
CA ALA A 80 11.06 7.22 5.62
C ALA A 80 11.08 5.78 5.10
N VAL A 81 11.97 5.48 4.13
CA VAL A 81 12.13 4.11 3.62
C VAL A 81 12.59 3.16 4.72
N ARG A 82 13.57 3.57 5.54
CA ARG A 82 14.03 2.77 6.67
C ARG A 82 12.94 2.53 7.71
N ALA A 83 12.14 3.56 8.02
CA ALA A 83 11.04 3.45 8.97
C ALA A 83 10.03 2.37 8.55
N VAL A 84 9.78 2.18 7.24
CA VAL A 84 8.95 1.07 6.75
C VAL A 84 9.50 -0.29 7.21
N TYR A 85 10.80 -0.54 7.02
CA TYR A 85 11.44 -1.80 7.44
C TYR A 85 11.39 -1.98 8.96
N ASP A 86 11.67 -0.92 9.72
CA ASP A 86 11.66 -0.94 11.19
C ASP A 86 10.24 -1.26 11.71
N THR A 87 9.19 -0.64 11.14
CA THR A 87 7.79 -0.92 11.49
C THR A 87 7.40 -2.35 11.12
N ILE A 88 7.77 -2.85 9.94
CA ILE A 88 7.51 -4.25 9.55
C ILE A 88 8.19 -5.22 10.51
N ALA A 89 9.45 -4.98 10.88
CA ALA A 89 10.17 -5.83 11.81
C ALA A 89 9.51 -5.89 13.20
N ALA A 90 9.05 -4.74 13.70
CA ALA A 90 8.42 -4.60 15.01
C ALA A 90 6.96 -5.12 15.09
N ASN A 91 6.27 -5.27 13.96
CA ASN A 91 4.81 -5.50 13.93
C ASN A 91 4.43 -6.94 13.55
N GLU A 92 3.40 -7.56 14.13
CA GLU A 92 3.05 -8.97 13.85
C GLU A 92 2.12 -9.19 12.64
N ALA A 93 1.74 -8.13 11.92
CA ALA A 93 0.90 -8.24 10.74
C ALA A 93 1.51 -9.22 9.70
N PRO A 94 0.72 -10.16 9.18
CA PRO A 94 1.22 -11.16 8.24
C PRO A 94 1.47 -10.60 6.84
N LEU A 95 0.93 -9.43 6.52
CA LEU A 95 1.06 -8.77 5.22
C LEU A 95 1.55 -7.33 5.41
N ALA A 96 2.46 -6.89 4.56
CA ALA A 96 2.85 -5.48 4.46
C ALA A 96 3.01 -5.09 3.00
N TYR A 97 2.33 -4.03 2.58
CA TYR A 97 2.48 -3.46 1.25
C TYR A 97 2.99 -2.03 1.33
N THR A 98 3.90 -1.71 0.42
CA THR A 98 4.50 -0.38 0.31
C THR A 98 4.24 0.17 -1.08
N PHE A 99 3.65 1.35 -1.13
CA PHE A 99 3.46 2.14 -2.33
C PHE A 99 4.60 3.15 -2.43
N LEU A 100 5.44 3.02 -3.44
CA LEU A 100 6.63 3.85 -3.64
C LEU A 100 6.50 4.65 -4.93
N GLN A 101 6.51 5.98 -4.83
CA GLN A 101 6.42 6.84 -6.01
C GLN A 101 7.69 6.72 -6.86
N GLN A 102 7.53 6.64 -8.18
CA GLN A 102 8.63 6.57 -9.15
C GLN A 102 8.88 7.97 -9.72
N ILE A 103 9.69 8.76 -9.03
CA ILE A 103 10.02 10.14 -9.43
C ILE A 103 10.47 10.24 -10.92
N PRO A 104 11.31 9.34 -11.46
CA PRO A 104 11.74 9.43 -12.86
C PRO A 104 10.62 9.21 -13.88
N ASP A 105 9.52 8.55 -13.49
CA ASP A 105 8.41 8.18 -14.38
C ASP A 105 7.22 9.16 -14.24
N GLY A 106 7.39 10.26 -13.49
CA GLY A 106 6.38 11.27 -13.22
C GLY A 106 5.70 11.17 -11.85
N GLU A 107 5.04 12.24 -11.40
CA GLU A 107 4.41 12.32 -10.08
C GLU A 107 3.22 11.36 -9.89
N ASP A 108 2.75 10.70 -10.94
CA ASP A 108 1.56 9.83 -10.89
C ASP A 108 1.86 8.34 -11.07
N THR A 109 3.14 7.93 -11.05
CA THR A 109 3.54 6.52 -11.14
C THR A 109 4.00 5.97 -9.80
N TRP A 110 3.42 4.84 -9.43
CA TRP A 110 3.68 4.17 -8.15
C TRP A 110 3.97 2.70 -8.37
N ASP A 111 5.03 2.20 -7.73
CA ASP A 111 5.30 0.78 -7.61
C ASP A 111 4.72 0.25 -6.29
N ILE A 112 4.12 -0.94 -6.37
CA ILE A 112 3.51 -1.63 -5.23
C ILE A 112 4.40 -2.82 -4.89
N PHE A 113 4.92 -2.85 -3.68
CA PHE A 113 5.76 -3.94 -3.17
C PHE A 113 5.08 -4.66 -2.02
N HIS A 114 5.10 -6.00 -2.06
CA HIS A 114 4.82 -6.83 -0.90
C HIS A 114 6.13 -7.08 -0.17
N MET A 115 6.14 -6.76 1.12
CA MET A 115 7.32 -6.81 1.97
C MET A 115 7.09 -7.75 3.16
N SER A 116 8.14 -8.42 3.61
CA SER A 116 8.11 -9.26 4.81
C SER A 116 9.29 -9.00 5.74
N LYS A 117 9.14 -9.40 7.00
CA LYS A 117 10.21 -9.35 8.02
C LYS A 117 11.49 -10.08 7.61
N LEU A 118 11.37 -11.11 6.77
CA LEU A 118 12.48 -11.95 6.35
C LEU A 118 13.21 -11.40 5.12
N THR A 119 13.20 -10.08 4.92
CA THR A 119 13.84 -9.39 3.78
C THR A 119 13.27 -9.78 2.41
N TYR A 120 12.07 -10.36 2.36
CA TYR A 120 11.38 -10.61 1.10
C TYR A 120 10.77 -9.31 0.59
N LEU A 121 11.13 -8.94 -0.64
CA LEU A 121 10.54 -7.84 -1.39
C LEU A 121 10.10 -8.39 -2.74
N ALA A 122 8.80 -8.32 -3.01
CA ALA A 122 8.24 -8.69 -4.31
C ALA A 122 7.52 -7.50 -4.91
N HIS A 123 7.91 -7.13 -6.14
CA HIS A 123 7.15 -6.20 -6.96
C HIS A 123 5.83 -6.86 -7.34
N CYS A 124 4.71 -6.24 -6.97
CA CYS A 124 3.37 -6.74 -7.21
C CYS A 124 2.81 -6.17 -8.51
N ASN A 125 2.85 -4.84 -8.62
CA ASN A 125 2.29 -4.08 -9.73
C ASN A 125 2.93 -2.69 -9.81
N ARG A 126 2.81 -2.09 -10.99
CA ARG A 126 3.01 -0.66 -11.23
C ARG A 126 1.67 -0.05 -11.60
N VAL A 127 1.34 1.10 -11.04
CA VAL A 127 0.11 1.84 -11.36
C VAL A 127 0.46 3.26 -11.76
N SER A 128 -0.19 3.74 -12.82
CA SER A 128 0.05 5.07 -13.37
C SER A 128 -1.27 5.81 -13.57
N GLY A 129 -1.32 7.08 -13.16
CA GLY A 129 -2.47 7.96 -13.38
C GLY A 129 -2.60 8.42 -14.83
N PRO A 130 -3.77 8.96 -15.22
CA PRO A 130 -3.96 9.57 -16.54
C PRO A 130 -3.03 10.80 -16.67
N GLY A 131 -1.97 10.66 -17.48
CA GLY A 131 -0.92 11.68 -17.67
C GLY A 131 0.50 11.12 -17.73
N ALA A 132 0.73 9.93 -17.16
CA ALA A 132 2.04 9.27 -17.15
C ALA A 132 2.49 8.72 -18.51
N GLU A 133 1.58 8.59 -19.48
CA GLU A 133 1.87 8.09 -20.84
C GLU A 133 2.44 9.17 -21.78
N CYS A 134 2.62 10.41 -21.32
CA CYS A 134 3.00 11.54 -22.18
C CYS A 134 4.51 11.82 -22.29
N GLU A 135 5.38 11.03 -21.66
CA GLU A 135 6.83 11.18 -21.76
C GLU A 135 7.49 9.89 -22.29
N SER A 136 7.34 9.65 -23.59
CA SER A 136 8.15 8.66 -24.33
C SER A 136 8.78 9.29 -25.57
#